data_AF-A0A0L7TCF0-F1
#
_entry.id   AF-A0A0L7TCF0-F1
#
_cell.length_a   1.000
_cell.length_b   1.000
_cell.length_c   1.000
_cell.angle_alpha   90.00
_cell.angle_beta   90.00
_cell.angle_gamma   90.00
#
_symmetry.space_group_name_H-M   'P 1'
#
loop_
_entity.id
_entity.type
_entity.pdbx_description
1 polymer ?
#
loop_
_entity_poly.entity_id
_entity_poly.type
_entity_poly.pdbx_seq_one_letter_code
_entity_poly.pdbx_strand_id
1 'polypeptide(L)' 'AAGKDLAAVASAARAGADSTAEMKVAKAGRSSYLNQDSLNGVKDPGAYAVERVFAALQQA' A
#
# COMPACT_ATOMS: atom_id res chain seq x y z
N ALA A 1 21.07 5.34 -12.94
CA ALA A 1 19.98 4.64 -12.24
C ALA A 1 18.67 5.28 -12.67
N ALA A 2 17.78 4.52 -13.32
CA ALA A 2 16.61 5.08 -13.99
C ALA A 2 15.56 5.52 -12.96
N GLY A 3 15.44 6.84 -12.75
CA GLY A 3 14.27 7.40 -12.08
C GLY A 3 13.06 7.14 -12.97
N LYS A 4 12.15 6.27 -12.53
CA LYS A 4 10.81 6.19 -13.15
C LYS A 4 10.11 7.53 -12.94
N ASP A 5 9.31 7.95 -13.91
CA ASP A 5 8.44 9.12 -13.79
C ASP A 5 7.57 9.02 -12.52
N LEU A 6 7.39 10.14 -11.81
CA LEU A 6 6.67 10.21 -10.53
C LEU A 6 5.23 9.70 -10.66
N ALA A 7 4.60 9.91 -11.81
CA ALA A 7 3.26 9.36 -12.10
C ALA A 7 3.26 7.82 -12.12
N ALA A 8 4.30 7.20 -12.70
CA ALA A 8 4.46 5.76 -12.70
C ALA A 8 4.75 5.21 -11.30
N VAL A 9 5.52 5.95 -10.48
CA VAL A 9 5.81 5.57 -9.10
C VAL A 9 4.54 5.66 -8.22
N ALA A 10 3.77 6.74 -8.34
CA ALA A 10 2.51 6.90 -7.61
C ALA A 10 1.48 5.82 -7.98
N SER A 11 1.38 5.49 -9.27
CA SER A 11 0.51 4.41 -9.74
C SER A 11 0.93 3.04 -9.18
N ALA A 12 2.24 2.75 -9.16
CA ALA A 12 2.75 1.52 -8.58
C ALA A 12 2.53 1.44 -7.05
N ALA A 13 2.71 2.55 -6.34
CA ALA A 13 2.48 2.62 -4.90
C ALA A 13 0.99 2.39 -4.57
N ARG A 14 0.07 2.98 -5.35
CA ARG A 14 -1.37 2.72 -5.23
C ARG A 14 -1.70 1.24 -5.45
N ALA A 15 -1.23 0.66 -6.55
CA ALA A 15 -1.49 -0.75 -6.86
C ALA A 15 -0.94 -1.69 -5.77
N GLY A 16 0.24 -1.38 -5.23
CA GLY A 16 0.81 -2.12 -4.10
C GLY A 16 -0.06 -2.05 -2.86
N ALA A 17 -0.54 -0.85 -2.49
CA ALA A 17 -1.43 -0.67 -1.36
C ALA A 17 -2.80 -1.36 -1.59
N ASP A 18 -3.38 -1.26 -2.78
CA ASP A 18 -4.62 -1.98 -3.16
C ASP A 18 -4.47 -3.49 -3.00
N SER A 19 -3.36 -4.06 -3.46
CA SER A 19 -3.11 -5.50 -3.35
C SER A 19 -3.06 -6.00 -1.90
N THR A 20 -2.65 -5.15 -0.94
CA THR A 20 -2.68 -5.53 0.48
C THR A 20 -4.10 -5.73 1.02
N ALA A 21 -5.11 -5.08 0.44
CA ALA A 21 -6.50 -5.25 0.85
C ALA A 21 -7.06 -6.64 0.51
N GLU A 22 -6.44 -7.36 -0.42
CA GLU A 22 -6.80 -8.74 -0.78
C GLU A 22 -6.09 -9.78 0.11
N MET A 23 -5.15 -9.35 0.97
CA MET A 23 -4.40 -10.27 1.82
C MET A 23 -5.27 -10.78 2.97
N LYS A 24 -5.40 -12.10 3.04
CA LYS A 24 -6.17 -12.80 4.08
C LYS A 24 -5.39 -13.01 5.39
N VAL A 25 -4.07 -12.88 5.33
CA VAL A 25 -3.16 -13.11 6.46
C VAL A 25 -2.02 -12.10 6.39
N ALA A 26 -1.86 -11.32 7.46
CA ALA A 26 -0.67 -10.50 7.66
C ALA A 26 0.40 -11.31 8.42
N LYS A 27 1.62 -11.36 7.90
CA LYS A 27 2.73 -12.15 8.48
C LYS A 27 3.66 -11.32 9.39
N ALA A 28 3.43 -10.02 9.50
CA ALA A 28 4.28 -9.10 10.24
C ALA A 28 3.48 -7.94 10.85
N GLY A 29 4.05 -7.28 11.84
CA GLY A 29 3.47 -6.11 12.50
C GLY A 29 2.21 -6.42 13.33
N ARG A 30 1.52 -5.37 13.78
CA ARG A 30 0.30 -5.51 14.60
C ARG A 30 -0.88 -6.11 13.83
N SER A 31 -0.91 -5.97 12.51
CA SER A 31 -1.93 -6.58 11.65
C SER A 31 -1.89 -8.11 11.71
N SER A 32 -0.76 -8.73 12.10
CA SER A 32 -0.65 -10.18 12.27
C SER A 32 -1.47 -10.75 13.44
N TYR A 33 -2.00 -9.90 14.33
CA TYR A 33 -2.87 -10.30 15.44
C TYR A 33 -4.35 -10.43 15.01
N LEU A 34 -4.68 -9.96 13.81
CA LEU A 34 -6.04 -9.89 13.31
C LEU A 34 -6.40 -11.16 12.52
N ASN A 35 -7.68 -11.52 12.56
CA ASN A 35 -8.21 -12.60 11.72
C ASN A 35 -8.46 -12.11 10.29
N GLN A 36 -8.72 -13.06 9.39
CA GLN A 36 -8.98 -12.78 7.98
C GLN A 36 -10.14 -11.79 7.76
N ASP A 37 -11.23 -11.92 8.52
CA ASP A 37 -12.42 -11.07 8.35
C ASP A 37 -12.12 -9.60 8.66
N SER A 38 -11.20 -9.34 9.59
CA SER A 38 -10.75 -7.99 9.93
C SER A 38 -9.77 -7.40 8.91
N LEU A 39 -9.08 -8.25 8.13
CA LEU A 39 -8.08 -7.83 7.14
C LEU A 39 -8.70 -7.64 5.75
N ASN A 40 -9.73 -8.42 5.41
CA ASN A 40 -10.31 -8.43 4.09
C ASN A 40 -10.87 -7.05 3.69
N GLY A 41 -10.39 -6.51 2.57
CA GLY A 41 -10.77 -5.19 2.06
C GLY A 41 -10.07 -4.03 2.75
N VAL A 42 -9.16 -4.28 3.70
CA VAL A 42 -8.43 -3.24 4.43
C VAL A 42 -6.99 -3.19 3.94
N LYS A 43 -6.59 -2.07 3.33
CA LYS A 43 -5.19 -1.83 2.97
C LYS A 43 -4.31 -1.84 4.22
N ASP A 44 -3.11 -2.39 4.10
CA ASP A 44 -2.08 -2.21 5.12
C ASP A 44 -1.82 -0.70 5.32
N PRO A 45 -1.90 -0.18 6.56
CA PRO A 45 -1.73 1.23 6.83
C PRO A 45 -0.35 1.78 6.40
N GLY A 46 0.70 0.97 6.48
CA GLY A 46 2.04 1.34 6.05
C GLY A 46 2.12 1.48 4.53
N ALA A 47 1.60 0.50 3.78
CA ALA A 47 1.52 0.57 2.32
C ALA A 47 0.67 1.76 1.84
N TYR A 48 -0.46 2.02 2.50
CA TYR A 48 -1.31 3.16 2.21
C TYR A 48 -0.61 4.51 2.48
N ALA A 49 0.20 4.61 3.54
CA ALA A 49 1.00 5.82 3.77
C ALA A 49 1.98 6.07 2.61
N VAL A 50 2.63 5.02 2.09
CA VAL A 50 3.54 5.11 0.93
C VAL A 50 2.78 5.54 -0.33
N GLU A 51 1.59 4.97 -0.59
CA GLU A 51 0.69 5.43 -1.66
C GLU A 51 0.44 6.95 -1.55
N ARG A 52 0.09 7.44 -0.36
CA ARG A 52 -0.23 8.86 -0.14
C ARG A 52 0.97 9.78 -0.32
N VAL A 53 2.17 9.36 0.10
CA VAL A 53 3.40 10.12 -0.10
C VAL A 53 3.68 10.29 -1.59
N PHE A 54 3.66 9.20 -2.38
CA PHE A 54 3.93 9.31 -3.81
C PHE A 54 2.83 10.03 -4.58
N ALA A 55 1.57 9.89 -4.17
CA ALA A 55 0.48 10.69 -4.72
C ALA A 55 0.69 12.20 -4.48
N ALA A 56 1.22 12.59 -3.32
CA ALA A 56 1.57 13.99 -3.04
C ALA A 56 2.78 14.46 -3.84
N LEU A 57 3.82 13.63 -3.97
CA LEU A 57 5.01 13.94 -4.77
C LEU A 57 4.71 14.10 -6.26
N GLN A 58 3.75 13.36 -6.80
CA GLN A 58 3.30 13.53 -8.19
C GLN A 58 2.63 14.90 -8.43
N GLN A 59 2.03 15.50 -7.39
CA GLN A 59 1.31 16.77 -7.47
C GLN A 59 2.20 18.00 -7.21
N ALA A 60 3.44 17.78 -6.77
CA ALA A 60 4.43 18.82 -6.51
C ALA A 60 5.24 19.14 -7.77
#